data_AF-A0A6J4VNA7-F1
#
_entry.id   AF-A0A6J4VNA7-F1
#
_cell.length_a   1.000
_cell.length_b   1.000
_cell.length_c   1.000
_cell.angle_alpha   90.00
_cell.angle_beta   90.00
_cell.angle_gamma   90.00
#
_symmetry.space_group_name_H-M   'P 1'
#
loop_
_entity.id
_entity.type
_entity.pdbx_description
1 polymer ?
#
loop_
_entity_poly.entity_id
_entity_poly.type
_entity_poly.pdbx_seq_one_letter_code
_entity_poly.pdbx_strand_id
1 'polypeptide(L)'
;MSGEGDERGGAGPPAWARRAEVKPSEAGPRVTIVGPCASGKTTLVAHLRERGLDAHAVAQEHSGVPYLWQLAEPDLLIFLDVDLPTTAARRQREWPAALHETQHGRLAHARRHADLYLDSSPLGPDEVAERVAAFVAARSGR
;
A
#
# COMPACT_ATOMS: atom_id res chain seq x y z
N MET A 1 20.50 -39.89 -13.59
CA MET A 1 19.38 -39.71 -12.65
C MET A 1 19.38 -38.26 -12.24
N SER A 2 18.35 -37.55 -12.69
CA SER A 2 18.18 -36.11 -12.58
C SER A 2 18.13 -35.64 -11.15
N GLY A 3 18.73 -34.49 -10.90
CA GLY A 3 18.68 -33.78 -9.63
C GLY A 3 19.17 -32.35 -9.79
N GLU A 4 18.66 -31.64 -10.79
CA GLU A 4 18.83 -30.20 -10.92
C GLU A 4 17.43 -29.58 -10.87
N GLY A 5 17.21 -28.75 -9.86
CA GLY A 5 15.92 -28.14 -9.57
C GLY A 5 16.04 -27.18 -8.39
N ASP A 6 17.15 -26.43 -8.36
CA ASP A 6 17.20 -25.13 -7.70
C ASP A 6 16.62 -24.08 -8.67
N GLU A 7 16.22 -22.94 -8.12
CA GLU A 7 15.78 -21.72 -8.83
C GLU A 7 14.29 -21.61 -9.19
N ARG A 8 13.45 -21.46 -8.15
CA ARG A 8 12.27 -20.56 -8.23
C ARG A 8 12.50 -19.29 -7.43
N GLY A 9 13.62 -18.63 -7.69
CA GLY A 9 13.80 -17.22 -7.36
C GLY A 9 13.01 -16.39 -8.38
N GLY A 10 11.78 -15.98 -8.04
CA GLY A 10 11.04 -15.03 -8.86
C GLY A 10 11.92 -13.81 -9.11
N ALA A 11 12.27 -13.56 -10.37
CA ALA A 11 13.10 -12.42 -10.76
C ALA A 11 12.53 -11.16 -10.08
N GLY A 12 13.37 -10.48 -9.30
CA GLY A 12 13.00 -9.20 -8.69
C GLY A 12 12.50 -8.22 -9.75
N PRO A 13 11.83 -7.12 -9.35
CA PRO A 13 11.27 -6.18 -10.30
C PRO A 13 12.33 -5.77 -11.33
N PRO A 14 11.97 -5.71 -12.63
CA PRO A 14 12.91 -5.34 -13.68
C PRO A 14 13.54 -3.98 -13.37
N ALA A 15 14.72 -3.69 -13.93
CA ALA A 15 15.49 -2.49 -13.56
C ALA A 15 14.67 -1.19 -13.66
N TRP A 16 13.75 -1.10 -14.64
CA TRP A 16 12.85 0.03 -14.83
C TRP A 16 11.75 0.16 -13.76
N ALA A 17 11.44 -0.93 -13.04
CA ALA A 17 10.45 -0.96 -11.97
C ALA A 17 11.08 -0.68 -10.59
N ARG A 18 12.41 -0.63 -10.46
CA ARG A 18 13.06 -0.26 -9.19
C ARG A 18 12.65 1.15 -8.78
N ARG A 19 12.28 1.32 -7.51
CA ARG A 19 11.90 2.62 -6.97
C ARG A 19 13.13 3.54 -6.99
N ALA A 20 13.01 4.69 -7.65
CA ALA A 20 14.02 5.73 -7.56
C ALA A 20 14.12 6.25 -6.13
N GLU A 21 15.27 6.80 -5.76
CA GLU A 21 15.39 7.56 -4.52
C GLU A 21 14.46 8.77 -4.58
N VAL A 22 13.81 9.05 -3.45
CA VAL A 22 12.92 10.20 -3.29
C VAL A 22 13.72 11.47 -3.50
N LYS A 23 13.34 12.26 -4.50
CA LYS A 23 13.88 13.61 -4.69
C LYS A 23 12.84 14.62 -4.23
N PRO A 24 13.20 15.66 -3.46
CA PRO A 24 12.25 16.70 -3.10
C PRO A 24 11.67 17.34 -4.37
N SER A 25 10.34 17.34 -4.49
CA SER A 25 9.61 18.06 -5.53
C SER A 25 9.06 19.35 -4.94
N GLU A 26 9.01 20.42 -5.75
CA GLU A 26 8.38 21.70 -5.37
C GLU A 26 6.87 21.55 -5.03
N ALA A 27 6.22 20.48 -5.50
CA ALA A 27 4.81 20.18 -5.28
C ALA A 27 4.56 19.22 -4.09
N GLY A 28 5.61 18.84 -3.34
CA GLY A 28 5.54 17.81 -2.30
C GLY A 28 5.70 16.38 -2.84
N PRO A 29 5.83 15.38 -1.96
CA PRO A 29 6.04 13.99 -2.37
C PRO A 29 4.73 13.37 -2.89
N ARG A 30 4.83 12.57 -3.94
CA ARG A 30 3.75 11.71 -4.42
C ARG A 30 3.54 10.53 -3.46
N VAL A 31 2.36 10.48 -2.83
CA VAL A 31 1.96 9.46 -1.85
C VAL A 31 1.08 8.40 -2.49
N THR A 32 1.60 7.19 -2.66
CA THR A 32 0.83 6.02 -3.12
C THR A 32 0.35 5.19 -1.95
N ILE A 33 -0.95 4.87 -1.93
CA ILE A 33 -1.58 4.05 -0.90
C ILE A 33 -1.96 2.68 -1.49
N VAL A 34 -1.53 1.62 -0.81
CA VAL A 34 -1.87 0.22 -1.10
C VAL A 34 -2.41 -0.46 0.16
N GLY A 35 -3.07 -1.61 0.00
CA GLY A 35 -3.70 -2.31 1.13
C GLY A 35 -4.87 -3.18 0.69
N PRO A 36 -5.36 -4.11 1.52
CA PRO A 36 -6.48 -4.97 1.17
C PRO A 36 -7.79 -4.20 1.02
N CYS A 37 -8.81 -4.86 0.48
CA CYS A 37 -10.18 -4.37 0.45
C CYS A 37 -10.63 -3.94 1.85
N ALA A 38 -11.44 -2.88 1.93
CA ALA A 38 -11.98 -2.33 3.18
C ALA A 38 -10.96 -1.73 4.17
N SER A 39 -9.67 -1.62 3.80
CA SER A 39 -8.67 -0.89 4.59
C SER A 39 -8.93 0.62 4.69
N GLY A 40 -9.73 1.19 3.77
CA GLY A 40 -10.06 2.61 3.77
C GLY A 40 -9.22 3.47 2.83
N LYS A 41 -8.50 2.88 1.86
CA LYS A 41 -7.62 3.61 0.92
C LYS A 41 -8.30 4.80 0.23
N THR A 42 -9.51 4.64 -0.27
CA THR A 42 -10.25 5.69 -0.98
C THR A 42 -10.61 6.85 -0.06
N THR A 43 -11.04 6.54 1.17
CA THR A 43 -11.34 7.53 2.21
C THR A 43 -10.07 8.28 2.62
N LEU A 44 -8.97 7.55 2.85
CA LEU A 44 -7.67 8.15 3.17
C LEU A 44 -7.20 9.09 2.05
N VAL A 45 -7.28 8.66 0.78
CA VAL A 45 -6.93 9.51 -0.37
C VAL A 45 -7.74 10.81 -0.37
N ALA A 46 -9.06 10.74 -0.13
CA ALA A 46 -9.90 11.94 -0.07
C ALA A 46 -9.43 12.90 1.03
N HIS A 47 -9.25 12.41 2.27
CA HIS A 47 -8.85 13.23 3.41
C HIS A 47 -7.45 13.84 3.22
N LEU A 48 -6.50 13.12 2.62
CA LEU A 48 -5.16 13.66 2.34
C LEU A 48 -5.19 14.72 1.25
N ARG A 49 -6.01 14.54 0.20
CA ARG A 49 -6.18 15.54 -0.87
C ARG A 49 -6.85 16.82 -0.37
N GLU A 50 -7.82 16.72 0.53
CA GLU A 50 -8.41 17.88 1.21
C GLU A 50 -7.37 18.70 2.00
N ARG A 51 -6.25 18.08 2.38
CA ARG A 51 -5.11 18.71 3.06
C ARG A 51 -4.01 19.19 2.09
N GLY A 52 -4.26 19.11 0.77
CA GLY A 52 -3.32 19.55 -0.26
C GLY A 52 -2.19 18.56 -0.58
N LEU A 53 -2.29 17.30 -0.14
CA LEU A 53 -1.27 16.28 -0.44
C LEU A 53 -1.55 15.58 -1.77
N ASP A 54 -0.50 15.30 -2.56
CA ASP A 54 -0.58 14.44 -3.76
C ASP A 54 -0.72 12.97 -3.37
N ALA A 55 -1.94 12.56 -3.01
CA ALA A 55 -2.26 11.19 -2.63
C ALA A 55 -3.07 10.47 -3.72
N HIS A 56 -2.78 9.18 -3.93
CA HIS A 56 -3.59 8.30 -4.77
C HIS A 56 -3.48 6.85 -4.30
N ALA A 57 -4.44 6.01 -4.69
CA ALA A 57 -4.46 4.59 -4.32
C ALA A 57 -4.18 3.71 -5.54
N VAL A 58 -3.48 2.59 -5.33
CA VAL A 58 -3.31 1.53 -6.31
C VAL A 58 -4.07 0.29 -5.84
N ALA A 59 -4.85 -0.30 -6.76
CA ALA A 59 -5.61 -1.53 -6.55
C ALA A 59 -4.71 -2.79 -6.61
N GLN A 60 -3.59 -2.77 -5.88
CA GLN A 60 -2.58 -3.84 -5.88
C GLN A 60 -3.16 -5.19 -5.41
N GLU A 61 -4.13 -5.18 -4.50
CA GLU A 61 -4.82 -6.36 -3.99
C GLU A 61 -5.59 -7.13 -5.08
N HIS A 62 -5.88 -6.48 -6.20
CA HIS A 62 -6.59 -7.03 -7.35
C HIS A 62 -5.65 -7.46 -8.49
N SER A 63 -4.34 -7.26 -8.36
CA SER A 63 -3.36 -7.59 -9.39
C SER A 63 -2.53 -8.82 -9.03
N GLY A 64 -2.27 -9.67 -10.04
CA GLY A 64 -1.29 -10.75 -9.95
C GLY A 64 0.16 -10.28 -10.12
N VAL A 65 0.38 -9.04 -10.59
CA VAL A 65 1.71 -8.45 -10.76
C VAL A 65 2.17 -7.88 -9.41
N PRO A 66 3.21 -8.45 -8.76
CA PRO A 66 3.59 -8.06 -7.39
C PRO A 66 4.03 -6.61 -7.23
N TYR A 67 4.47 -6.01 -8.33
CA TYR A 67 5.06 -4.67 -8.39
C TYR A 67 4.19 -3.65 -9.12
N LEU A 68 2.89 -3.90 -9.30
CA LEU A 68 1.98 -2.94 -9.97
C LEU A 68 2.05 -1.54 -9.33
N TRP A 69 2.19 -1.47 -8.01
CA TRP A 69 2.35 -0.22 -7.26
C TRP A 69 3.54 0.65 -7.74
N GLN A 70 4.59 0.05 -8.31
CA GLN A 70 5.77 0.77 -8.79
C GLN A 70 5.46 1.61 -10.03
N LEU A 71 4.43 1.23 -10.80
CA LEU A 71 3.99 2.01 -11.98
C LEU A 71 3.42 3.38 -11.62
N ALA A 72 3.04 3.58 -10.36
CA ALA A 72 2.58 4.87 -9.88
C ALA A 72 3.74 5.83 -9.53
N GLU A 73 4.99 5.33 -9.57
CA GLU A 73 6.21 6.07 -9.24
C GLU A 73 6.11 6.79 -7.87
N PRO A 74 5.82 6.08 -6.76
CA PRO A 74 5.73 6.72 -5.45
C PRO A 74 7.04 7.33 -4.97
N ASP A 75 6.97 8.54 -4.44
CA ASP A 75 7.95 9.05 -3.49
C ASP A 75 7.75 8.39 -2.12
N LEU A 76 6.49 8.23 -1.68
CA LEU A 76 6.15 7.54 -0.43
C LEU A 76 5.11 6.46 -0.70
N LEU A 77 5.42 5.23 -0.29
CA LEU A 77 4.50 4.09 -0.33
C LEU A 77 3.91 3.85 1.06
N ILE A 78 2.59 4.01 1.19
CA ILE A 78 1.84 3.77 2.42
C ILE A 78 1.07 2.46 2.28
N PHE A 79 1.30 1.54 3.22
CA PHE A 79 0.53 0.31 3.35
C PHE A 79 -0.53 0.46 4.44
N LEU A 80 -1.79 0.49 4.02
CA LEU A 80 -2.94 0.58 4.92
C LEU A 80 -3.56 -0.80 5.07
N ASP A 81 -3.39 -1.43 6.23
CA ASP A 81 -3.88 -2.78 6.50
C ASP A 81 -5.25 -2.80 7.18
N VAL A 82 -5.91 -3.95 7.16
CA VAL A 82 -7.12 -4.23 7.96
C VAL A 82 -7.26 -5.72 8.25
N ASP A 83 -7.64 -6.06 9.48
CA ASP A 83 -7.91 -7.42 9.87
C ASP A 83 -9.21 -7.98 9.23
N LEU A 84 -9.36 -9.30 9.26
CA LEU A 84 -10.51 -9.98 8.67
C LEU A 84 -11.84 -9.61 9.37
N PRO A 85 -11.93 -9.58 10.72
CA PRO A 85 -13.16 -9.18 11.41
C PRO A 85 -13.63 -7.77 11.02
N THR A 86 -12.72 -6.80 10.99
CA THR A 86 -13.02 -5.41 10.62
C THR A 86 -13.37 -5.31 9.15
N THR A 87 -12.74 -6.10 8.28
CA THR A 87 -13.13 -6.19 6.86
C THR A 87 -14.58 -6.62 6.72
N ALA A 88 -14.99 -7.70 7.39
CA ALA A 88 -16.37 -8.20 7.36
C ALA A 88 -17.36 -7.16 7.92
N ALA A 89 -17.02 -6.55 9.05
CA ALA A 89 -17.84 -5.50 9.68
C ALA A 89 -18.05 -4.30 8.75
N ARG A 90 -16.97 -3.75 8.16
CA ARG A 90 -17.03 -2.61 7.22
C ARG A 90 -17.80 -2.93 5.94
N ARG A 91 -17.75 -4.19 5.48
CA ARG A 91 -18.46 -4.65 4.28
C ARG A 91 -19.90 -5.06 4.54
N GLN A 92 -20.32 -5.13 5.81
CA GLN A 92 -21.64 -5.58 6.24
C GLN A 92 -22.03 -6.94 5.64
N ARG A 93 -21.05 -7.83 5.50
CA ARG A 93 -21.22 -9.19 4.99
C ARG A 93 -20.07 -10.07 5.43
N GLU A 94 -20.30 -11.38 5.43
CA GLU A 94 -19.20 -12.33 5.58
C GLU A 94 -18.11 -12.08 4.53
N TRP A 95 -16.87 -12.14 4.97
CA TRP A 95 -15.71 -11.98 4.11
C TRP A 95 -14.93 -13.28 4.07
N PRO A 96 -14.74 -13.92 2.90
CA PRO A 96 -14.01 -15.18 2.83
C PRO A 96 -12.56 -15.02 3.28
N ALA A 97 -12.12 -15.85 4.24
CA ALA A 97 -10.74 -15.86 4.72
C ALA A 97 -9.74 -16.08 3.57
N ALA A 98 -10.02 -17.02 2.67
CA ALA A 98 -9.19 -17.27 1.49
C ALA A 98 -9.04 -16.04 0.57
N LEU A 99 -10.07 -15.19 0.47
CA LEU A 99 -9.99 -13.94 -0.31
C LEU A 99 -9.12 -12.92 0.41
N HIS A 100 -9.25 -12.79 1.74
CA HIS A 100 -8.39 -11.93 2.56
C HIS A 100 -6.93 -12.36 2.44
N GLU A 101 -6.63 -13.65 2.59
CA GLU A 101 -5.28 -14.22 2.43
C GLU A 101 -4.72 -13.99 1.03
N THR A 102 -5.53 -14.22 -0.02
CA THR A 102 -5.11 -13.98 -1.42
C THR A 102 -4.71 -12.53 -1.64
N GLN A 103 -5.48 -11.58 -1.11
CA GLN A 103 -5.16 -10.15 -1.20
C GLN A 103 -3.84 -9.84 -0.48
N HIS A 104 -3.64 -10.38 0.72
CA HIS A 104 -2.40 -10.21 1.47
C HIS A 104 -1.19 -10.79 0.73
N GLY A 105 -1.33 -11.95 0.09
CA GLY A 105 -0.30 -12.54 -0.75
C GLY A 105 0.11 -11.62 -1.91
N ARG A 106 -0.86 -11.05 -2.64
CA ARG A 106 -0.62 -10.09 -3.73
C ARG A 106 0.03 -8.80 -3.24
N LEU A 107 -0.30 -8.39 -2.02
CA LEU A 107 0.21 -7.20 -1.36
C LEU A 107 1.58 -7.39 -0.70
N ALA A 108 2.08 -8.62 -0.57
CA ALA A 108 3.28 -8.93 0.20
C ALA A 108 4.52 -8.16 -0.29
N HIS A 109 4.66 -7.97 -1.61
CA HIS A 109 5.75 -7.17 -2.16
C HIS A 109 5.59 -5.69 -1.79
N ALA A 110 4.39 -5.10 -1.91
CA ALA A 110 4.19 -3.71 -1.54
C ALA A 110 4.40 -3.49 -0.02
N ARG A 111 3.95 -4.44 0.82
CA ARG A 111 4.16 -4.41 2.28
C ARG A 111 5.63 -4.35 2.67
N ARG A 112 6.48 -5.16 2.03
CA ARG A 112 7.93 -5.16 2.30
C ARG A 112 8.64 -3.86 1.90
N HIS A 113 8.06 -3.09 0.98
CA HIS A 113 8.64 -1.87 0.44
C HIS A 113 7.95 -0.60 0.95
N ALA A 114 6.99 -0.73 1.87
CA ALA A 114 6.24 0.40 2.38
C ALA A 114 7.14 1.28 3.27
N ASP A 115 7.02 2.59 3.08
CA ASP A 115 7.68 3.59 3.94
C ASP A 115 6.93 3.78 5.26
N LEU A 116 5.62 3.53 5.25
CA LEU A 116 4.76 3.46 6.41
C LEU A 116 3.82 2.27 6.27
N TYR A 117 3.75 1.46 7.33
CA TYR A 117 2.68 0.49 7.54
C TYR A 117 1.74 1.03 8.63
N LEU A 118 0.44 0.97 8.38
CA LEU A 118 -0.58 1.39 9.34
C LEU A 118 -1.74 0.40 9.34
N ASP A 119 -2.00 -0.21 10.49
CA ASP A 119 -3.21 -1.00 10.71
C ASP A 119 -4.40 -0.05 10.96
N SER A 120 -5.38 -0.08 10.07
CA SER A 120 -6.58 0.76 10.15
C SER A 120 -7.68 0.14 11.03
N SER A 121 -7.53 -1.11 11.47
CA SER A 121 -8.60 -1.85 12.16
C SER A 121 -9.13 -1.12 13.40
N PRO A 122 -8.28 -0.58 14.30
CA PRO A 122 -8.75 0.10 15.50
C PRO A 122 -9.00 1.60 15.29
N LEU A 123 -8.87 2.12 14.07
CA LEU A 123 -8.77 3.56 13.81
C LEU A 123 -9.99 4.09 13.04
N GLY A 124 -10.40 5.31 13.39
CA GLY A 124 -11.36 6.09 12.61
C GLY A 124 -10.70 6.72 11.37
N PRO A 125 -11.47 7.10 10.34
CA PRO A 125 -10.93 7.70 9.11
C PRO A 125 -10.06 8.94 9.34
N ASP A 126 -10.47 9.84 10.24
CA ASP A 126 -9.71 11.05 10.56
C ASP A 126 -8.37 10.72 11.24
N GLU A 127 -8.36 9.76 12.15
CA GLU A 127 -7.14 9.33 12.83
C GLU A 127 -6.15 8.68 11.87
N VAL A 128 -6.64 7.87 10.93
CA VAL A 128 -5.80 7.32 9.85
C VAL A 128 -5.19 8.46 9.03
N ALA A 129 -6.00 9.44 8.63
CA ALA A 129 -5.54 10.58 7.85
C ALA A 129 -4.50 11.43 8.60
N GLU A 130 -4.73 11.73 9.88
CA GLU A 130 -3.78 12.45 10.75
C GLU A 130 -2.43 11.73 10.84
N ARG A 131 -2.44 10.42 11.13
CA ARG A 131 -1.20 9.64 11.25
C ARG A 131 -0.39 9.64 9.94
N VAL A 132 -1.07 9.50 8.80
CA VAL A 132 -0.41 9.50 7.49
C VAL A 132 0.09 10.90 7.13
N ALA A 133 -0.69 11.96 7.36
CA ALA A 133 -0.28 13.34 7.10
C ALA A 133 0.94 13.74 7.95
N ALA A 134 0.93 13.40 9.25
CA ALA A 134 2.06 13.63 10.14
C ALA A 134 3.34 12.90 9.66
N PHE A 135 3.20 11.66 9.21
CA PHE A 135 4.32 10.91 8.62
C PHE A 135 4.87 11.61 7.36
N VAL A 136 4.00 12.05 6.46
CA VAL A 136 4.40 12.75 5.23
C VAL A 136 5.14 14.05 5.56
N ALA A 137 4.61 14.87 6.47
CA ALA A 137 5.25 16.11 6.90
C ALA A 137 6.67 15.87 7.47
N ALA A 138 6.85 14.83 8.28
CA ALA A 138 8.15 14.45 8.84
C ALA A 138 9.16 13.88 7.80
N ARG A 139 8.68 13.52 6.61
CA ARG A 139 9.51 13.10 5.47
C ARG A 139 9.83 14.26 4.53
N SER A 140 8.93 15.24 4.41
CA SER A 140 9.11 16.44 3.58
C SER A 140 9.99 17.51 4.22
N GLY A 141 10.09 17.55 5.56
CA GLY A 141 10.94 18.50 6.28
C GLY A 141 12.42 18.07 6.43
N ARG A 142 12.89 17.12 5.63
CA ARG A 142 14.27 16.61 5.63
C ARG A 142 15.01 17.02 4.37
#